data_AF-A0A838Q4Z4-F1
#
_entry.id   AF-A0A838Q4Z4-F1
#
_cell.length_a   1.000
_cell.length_b   1.000
_cell.length_c   1.000
_cell.angle_alpha   90.00
_cell.angle_beta   90.00
_cell.angle_gamma   90.00
#
_symmetry.space_group_name_H-M   'P 1'
#
loop_
_entity.id
_entity.type
_entity.pdbx_description
1 polymer ?
#
loop_
_entity_poly.entity_id
_entity_poly.type
_entity_poly.pdbx_seq_one_letter_code
_entity_poly.pdbx_strand_id
1 'polypeptide(L)'
;MKKVPYFDHRTGQITLIPAAELAPGLILSTITDADGTPHKVFLDGYEMMKEALRDGRVRSVDRVIAPERNDERWKRMCRFVSKSLWEFLPKQPDQWDTDFRGEEDPEASAVHFVRLAKAYRALTVGYDLPRCLKLEIFDLLHKALNCGMLALETTELEWLSKEEAAMIVEAVKEITGDI
;
A
#
# COMPACT_ATOMS: atom_id res chain seq x y z
N MET A 1 -4.57 33.55 7.56
CA MET A 1 -4.67 32.19 6.99
C MET A 1 -3.28 31.74 6.58
N LYS A 2 -2.78 30.61 7.09
CA LYS A 2 -1.41 30.13 6.80
C LYS A 2 -1.35 29.61 5.36
N LYS A 3 -0.40 30.10 4.58
CA LYS A 3 -0.10 29.59 3.23
C LYS A 3 1.04 28.58 3.30
N VAL A 4 1.04 27.61 2.39
CA VAL A 4 2.06 26.56 2.29
C VAL A 4 2.58 26.47 0.85
N PRO A 5 3.87 26.14 0.65
CA PRO A 5 4.42 25.90 -0.68
C PRO A 5 3.86 24.60 -1.27
N TYR A 6 3.27 24.69 -2.45
CA TYR A 6 2.78 23.58 -3.24
C TYR A 6 3.44 23.63 -4.61
N PHE A 7 3.92 22.50 -5.10
CA PHE A 7 4.54 22.42 -6.42
C PHE A 7 3.50 21.97 -7.44
N ASP A 8 3.15 22.88 -8.35
CA ASP A 8 2.28 22.61 -9.46
C ASP A 8 3.09 21.97 -10.61
N HIS A 9 2.84 20.69 -10.86
CA HIS A 9 3.52 19.93 -11.90
C HIS A 9 3.20 20.40 -13.32
N ARG A 10 2.01 20.96 -13.55
CA ARG A 10 1.58 21.40 -14.88
C ARG A 10 2.39 22.60 -15.32
N THR A 11 2.69 23.48 -14.37
CA THR A 11 3.46 24.70 -14.61
C THR A 11 4.94 24.54 -14.25
N GLY A 12 5.29 23.51 -13.46
CA GLY A 12 6.62 23.32 -12.91
C GLY A 12 7.01 24.37 -11.87
N GLN A 13 6.03 25.07 -11.28
CA GLN A 13 6.25 26.20 -10.38
C GLN A 13 5.84 25.89 -8.95
N ILE A 14 6.59 26.44 -8.00
CA ILE A 14 6.20 26.46 -6.59
C ILE A 14 5.23 27.63 -6.37
N THR A 15 4.00 27.33 -5.98
CA THR A 15 2.96 28.31 -5.65
C THR A 15 2.63 28.26 -4.16
N LEU A 16 2.05 29.33 -3.63
CA LEU A 16 1.59 29.39 -2.24
C LEU A 16 0.07 29.23 -2.17
N ILE A 17 -0.39 28.07 -1.72
CA ILE A 17 -1.81 27.79 -1.53
C ILE A 17 -2.19 27.91 -0.05
N PRO A 18 -3.45 28.24 0.29
CA PRO A 18 -3.92 28.16 1.66
C PRO A 18 -3.84 26.74 2.22
N ALA A 19 -3.35 26.58 3.45
CA ALA A 19 -3.17 25.24 4.04
C ALA A 19 -4.47 24.41 4.15
N ALA A 20 -5.62 25.07 4.21
CA ALA A 20 -6.94 24.43 4.23
C ALA A 20 -7.34 23.80 2.89
N GLU A 21 -6.66 24.18 1.79
CA GLU A 21 -6.89 23.66 0.43
C GLU A 21 -5.98 22.48 0.08
N LEU A 22 -5.17 22.00 1.04
CA LEU A 22 -4.37 20.80 0.85
C LEU A 22 -5.28 19.60 0.62
N ALA A 23 -5.25 19.07 -0.60
CA ALA A 23 -5.99 17.88 -0.98
C ALA A 23 -5.50 16.65 -0.20
N PRO A 24 -6.38 15.64 -0.03
CA PRO A 24 -5.96 14.34 0.43
C PRO A 24 -4.87 13.70 -0.43
N GLY A 25 -3.83 13.11 0.18
CA GLY A 25 -2.79 12.36 -0.55
C GLY A 25 -1.57 13.17 -0.98
N LEU A 26 -1.44 14.41 -0.52
CA LEU A 26 -0.28 15.24 -0.81
C LEU A 26 0.99 14.76 -0.09
N ILE A 27 2.12 14.79 -0.79
CA ILE A 27 3.43 14.40 -0.25
C ILE A 27 4.23 15.66 0.06
N LEU A 28 4.74 15.78 1.29
CA LEU A 28 5.74 16.79 1.64
C LEU A 28 7.13 16.29 1.21
N SER A 29 7.72 16.98 0.25
CA SER A 29 8.99 16.62 -0.37
C SER A 29 9.93 17.82 -0.38
N THR A 30 11.22 17.55 -0.63
CA THR A 30 12.21 18.61 -0.86
C THR A 30 12.57 18.63 -2.35
N ILE A 31 12.19 19.71 -3.03
CA ILE A 31 12.61 20.02 -4.41
C ILE A 31 13.85 20.89 -4.36
N THR A 32 14.74 20.74 -5.34
CA THR A 32 15.88 21.64 -5.51
C THR A 32 15.69 22.43 -6.79
N ASP A 33 15.66 23.75 -6.70
CA ASP A 33 15.56 24.64 -7.87
C ASP A 33 16.82 24.55 -8.73
N ALA A 34 16.78 25.12 -9.94
CA ALA A 34 17.88 25.09 -10.89
C ALA A 34 19.18 25.73 -10.36
N ASP A 35 19.05 26.64 -9.39
CA ASP A 35 20.16 27.29 -8.69
C ASP A 35 20.74 26.45 -7.53
N GLY A 36 20.15 25.28 -7.25
CA GLY A 36 20.57 24.41 -6.15
C GLY A 36 19.86 24.68 -4.81
N THR A 37 18.90 25.61 -4.75
CA THR A 37 18.21 25.97 -3.50
C THR A 37 17.15 24.92 -3.13
N PRO A 38 17.18 24.35 -1.90
CA PRO A 38 16.18 23.37 -1.46
C PRO A 38 14.89 24.04 -0.95
N HIS A 39 13.74 23.51 -1.40
CA HIS A 39 12.41 23.96 -1.01
C HIS A 39 11.57 22.79 -0.51
N LYS A 40 10.99 22.93 0.69
CA LYS A 40 9.97 22.01 1.19
C LYS A 40 8.61 22.35 0.59
N VAL A 41 8.05 21.42 -0.17
CA VAL A 41 6.81 21.62 -0.94
C VAL A 41 5.86 20.44 -0.79
N PHE A 42 4.56 20.70 -0.93
CA PHE A 42 3.55 19.67 -1.09
C PHE A 42 3.37 19.30 -2.58
N LEU A 43 3.18 18.00 -2.87
CA LEU A 43 3.05 17.42 -4.21
C LEU A 43 1.81 16.53 -4.30
N ASP A 44 1.08 16.57 -5.41
CA ASP A 44 -0.03 15.64 -5.70
C ASP A 44 0.47 14.21 -5.96
N GLY A 45 0.16 13.29 -5.05
CA GLY A 45 0.21 11.85 -5.28
C GLY A 45 1.58 11.20 -5.47
N TYR A 46 1.59 9.88 -5.30
CA TYR A 46 2.77 9.00 -5.44
C TYR A 46 3.29 8.94 -6.89
N GLU A 47 2.40 9.03 -7.88
CA GLU A 47 2.79 8.98 -9.30
C GLU A 47 3.56 10.23 -9.75
N MET A 48 3.20 11.43 -9.28
CA MET A 48 3.96 12.64 -9.63
C MET A 48 5.32 12.68 -8.90
N MET A 49 5.40 12.09 -7.70
CA MET A 49 6.68 11.87 -7.02
C MET A 49 7.59 10.95 -7.84
N LYS A 50 7.07 9.87 -8.46
CA LYS A 50 7.88 8.99 -9.34
C LYS A 50 8.38 9.72 -10.58
N GLU A 51 7.54 10.52 -11.24
CA GLU A 51 7.95 11.29 -12.43
C GLU A 51 8.99 12.36 -12.08
N ALA A 52 8.79 13.11 -10.99
CA ALA A 52 9.71 14.15 -10.57
C ALA A 52 11.05 13.59 -10.03
N LEU A 53 11.06 12.37 -9.47
CA LEU A 53 12.28 11.62 -9.14
C LEU A 53 13.02 11.16 -10.40
N ARG A 54 12.31 10.67 -11.42
CA ARG A 54 12.91 10.22 -12.70
C ARG A 54 13.60 11.35 -13.45
N ASP A 55 13.01 12.55 -13.44
CA ASP A 55 13.55 13.73 -14.12
C ASP A 55 14.63 14.47 -13.31
N GLY A 56 15.00 13.97 -12.12
CA GLY A 56 16.03 14.55 -11.25
C GLY A 56 15.64 15.89 -10.59
N ARG A 57 14.37 16.29 -10.69
CA ARG A 57 13.83 17.53 -10.10
C ARG A 57 13.54 17.39 -8.61
N VAL A 58 13.22 16.18 -8.17
CA VAL A 58 13.07 15.80 -6.74
C VAL A 58 14.27 14.96 -6.33
N ARG A 59 14.94 15.34 -5.24
CA ARG A 59 16.10 14.60 -4.71
C ARG A 59 15.76 13.62 -3.60
N SER A 60 14.78 13.96 -2.77
CA SER A 60 14.35 13.10 -1.66
C SER A 60 12.92 13.39 -1.26
N VAL A 61 12.25 12.35 -0.78
CA VAL A 61 10.88 12.40 -0.26
C VAL A 61 10.97 12.34 1.25
N ASP A 62 10.63 13.44 1.91
CA ASP A 62 10.86 13.56 3.35
C ASP A 62 9.66 13.06 4.18
N ARG A 63 8.42 13.22 3.68
CA ARG A 63 7.20 12.77 4.39
C ARG A 63 5.95 12.78 3.50
N VAL A 64 5.19 11.68 3.45
CA VAL A 64 3.82 11.74 2.90
C VAL A 64 2.89 12.34 3.95
N ILE A 65 2.19 13.43 3.62
CA ILE A 65 1.16 14.02 4.49
C ILE A 65 -0.19 13.71 3.87
N ALA A 66 -0.62 12.47 4.09
CA ALA A 66 -2.02 12.16 4.03
C ALA A 66 -2.77 13.13 4.96
N PRO A 67 -3.93 13.68 4.56
CA PRO A 67 -4.71 14.55 5.43
C PRO A 67 -5.01 13.75 6.69
N GLU A 68 -5.05 14.44 7.83
CA GLU A 68 -5.41 13.84 9.10
C GLU A 68 -6.88 13.36 9.06
N ARG A 69 -7.20 12.30 8.32
CA ARG A 69 -8.08 11.27 8.83
C ARG A 69 -7.24 10.54 9.86
N ASN A 70 -7.19 11.12 11.06
CA ASN A 70 -6.68 10.47 12.26
C ASN A 70 -7.69 9.36 12.67
N ASP A 71 -8.07 8.53 11.70
CA ASP A 71 -9.04 7.46 11.86
C ASP A 71 -8.28 6.29 12.49
N GLU A 72 -8.47 6.14 13.79
CA GLU A 72 -7.89 5.05 14.56
C GLU A 72 -8.27 3.68 13.98
N ARG A 73 -9.38 3.57 13.24
CA ARG A 73 -9.73 2.36 12.47
C ARG A 73 -8.74 2.12 11.33
N TRP A 74 -8.44 3.15 10.54
CA TRP A 74 -7.49 3.06 9.43
C TRP A 74 -6.07 2.73 9.91
N LYS A 75 -5.61 3.40 10.97
CA LYS A 75 -4.31 3.10 11.60
C LYS A 75 -4.25 1.68 12.14
N ARG A 76 -5.35 1.18 12.72
CA ARG A 76 -5.46 -0.23 13.14
C ARG A 76 -5.38 -1.18 11.95
N MET A 77 -6.00 -0.86 10.81
CA MET A 77 -5.87 -1.67 9.59
C MET A 77 -4.43 -1.72 9.10
N CYS A 78 -3.75 -0.58 8.97
CA CYS A 78 -2.34 -0.54 8.52
C CYS A 78 -1.41 -1.31 9.46
N ARG A 79 -1.56 -1.15 10.78
CA ARG A 79 -0.80 -1.94 11.77
C ARG A 79 -1.10 -3.44 11.67
N PHE A 80 -2.37 -3.80 11.44
CA PHE A 80 -2.78 -5.18 11.27
C PHE A 80 -2.15 -5.81 10.03
N VAL A 81 -2.23 -5.14 8.87
CA VAL A 81 -1.62 -5.62 7.62
C VAL A 81 -0.11 -5.75 7.77
N SER A 82 0.56 -4.69 8.23
CA SER A 82 2.01 -4.67 8.46
C SER A 82 2.46 -5.84 9.33
N LYS A 83 1.84 -6.04 10.50
CA LYS A 83 2.19 -7.15 11.40
C LYS A 83 1.94 -8.53 10.77
N SER A 84 0.86 -8.66 10.00
CA SER A 84 0.43 -9.97 9.49
C SER A 84 1.23 -10.42 8.28
N LEU A 85 1.65 -9.48 7.43
CA LEU A 85 2.30 -9.75 6.16
C LEU A 85 3.79 -9.40 6.17
N TRP A 86 4.36 -8.98 7.31
CA TRP A 86 5.75 -8.53 7.45
C TRP A 86 6.78 -9.50 6.84
N GLU A 87 6.54 -10.81 6.96
CA GLU A 87 7.45 -11.85 6.48
C GLU A 87 7.67 -11.81 4.95
N PHE A 88 6.70 -11.32 4.18
CA PHE A 88 6.71 -11.30 2.71
C PHE A 88 6.59 -9.89 2.11
N LEU A 89 5.88 -9.00 2.80
CA LEU A 89 5.71 -7.60 2.44
C LEU A 89 6.18 -6.72 3.62
N PRO A 90 7.51 -6.53 3.80
CA PRO A 90 8.09 -5.87 4.96
C PRO A 90 7.93 -4.34 4.86
N LYS A 91 6.70 -3.87 5.05
CA LYS A 91 6.32 -2.45 5.04
C LYS A 91 5.86 -2.04 6.43
N GLN A 92 6.35 -0.90 6.90
CA GLN A 92 5.90 -0.25 8.14
C GLN A 92 4.47 0.28 7.98
N PRO A 93 3.70 0.47 9.07
CA PRO A 93 2.31 0.92 8.99
C PRO A 93 2.09 2.26 8.26
N ASP A 94 3.05 3.18 8.35
CA ASP A 94 3.05 4.48 7.65
C ASP A 94 3.31 4.34 6.14
N GLN A 95 4.12 3.36 5.74
CA GLN A 95 4.31 3.00 4.33
C GLN A 95 3.03 2.39 3.74
N TRP A 96 2.33 1.52 4.47
CA TRP A 96 1.01 1.03 4.04
C TRP A 96 -0.03 2.13 3.91
N ASP A 97 -0.09 3.06 4.87
CA ASP A 97 -0.98 4.23 4.81
C ASP A 97 -0.70 5.07 3.56
N THR A 98 0.58 5.29 3.26
CA THR A 98 1.03 6.00 2.05
C THR A 98 0.57 5.28 0.79
N ASP A 99 0.85 3.98 0.69
CA ASP A 99 0.54 3.18 -0.50
C ASP A 99 -0.96 3.13 -0.77
N PHE A 100 -1.78 2.79 0.23
CA PHE A 100 -3.24 2.72 0.05
C PHE A 100 -3.82 4.05 -0.43
N ARG A 101 -3.33 5.18 0.10
CA ARG A 101 -3.83 6.50 -0.30
C ARG A 101 -3.37 6.93 -1.68
N GLY A 102 -2.31 6.31 -2.21
CA GLY A 102 -1.84 6.52 -3.58
C GLY A 102 -2.64 5.75 -4.63
N GLU A 103 -3.48 4.79 -4.22
CA GLU A 103 -4.33 4.01 -5.13
C GLU A 103 -5.55 4.80 -5.63
N GLU A 104 -6.08 4.41 -6.79
CA GLU A 104 -7.31 4.98 -7.37
C GLU A 104 -8.52 4.79 -6.43
N ASP A 105 -8.60 3.62 -5.77
CA ASP A 105 -9.55 3.32 -4.70
C ASP A 105 -8.82 2.86 -3.43
N PRO A 106 -8.49 3.80 -2.52
CA PRO A 106 -7.79 3.49 -1.28
C PRO A 106 -8.54 2.51 -0.38
N GLU A 107 -9.86 2.61 -0.31
CA GLU A 107 -10.67 1.79 0.59
C GLU A 107 -10.74 0.36 0.09
N ALA A 108 -10.95 0.15 -1.21
CA ALA A 108 -10.93 -1.19 -1.82
C ALA A 108 -9.56 -1.85 -1.67
N SER A 109 -8.47 -1.10 -1.91
CA SER A 109 -7.10 -1.61 -1.75
C SER A 109 -6.83 -1.99 -0.28
N ALA A 110 -7.15 -1.12 0.67
CA ALA A 110 -6.97 -1.43 2.09
C ALA A 110 -7.80 -2.63 2.54
N VAL A 111 -9.05 -2.77 2.04
CA VAL A 111 -9.91 -3.93 2.32
C VAL A 111 -9.32 -5.21 1.75
N HIS A 112 -8.81 -5.18 0.51
CA HIS A 112 -8.13 -6.32 -0.12
C HIS A 112 -6.97 -6.83 0.75
N PHE A 113 -6.06 -5.96 1.15
CA PHE A 113 -4.91 -6.35 1.97
C PHE A 113 -5.30 -6.79 3.38
N VAL A 114 -6.36 -6.23 3.96
CA VAL A 114 -6.91 -6.72 5.23
C VAL A 114 -7.48 -8.14 5.09
N ARG A 115 -8.18 -8.44 3.98
CA ARG A 115 -8.69 -9.79 3.69
C ARG A 115 -7.54 -10.78 3.53
N LEU A 116 -6.51 -10.43 2.75
CA LEU A 116 -5.28 -11.21 2.60
C LEU A 116 -4.62 -11.49 3.95
N ALA A 117 -4.41 -10.45 4.76
CA ALA A 117 -3.80 -10.57 6.09
C ALA A 117 -4.62 -11.45 7.06
N LYS A 118 -5.96 -11.39 7.00
CA LYS A 118 -6.83 -12.26 7.80
C LYS A 118 -6.71 -13.72 7.38
N ALA A 119 -6.82 -14.00 6.08
CA ALA A 119 -6.75 -15.36 5.54
C ALA A 119 -5.37 -15.98 5.83
N TYR A 120 -4.29 -15.25 5.55
CA TYR A 120 -2.93 -15.69 5.84
C TYR A 120 -2.74 -16.03 7.32
N ARG A 121 -3.21 -15.15 8.22
CA ARG A 121 -3.10 -15.42 9.66
C ARG A 121 -3.92 -16.62 10.12
N ALA A 122 -5.12 -16.82 9.59
CA ALA A 122 -5.96 -17.97 9.94
C ALA A 122 -5.26 -19.30 9.60
N LEU A 123 -4.46 -19.32 8.55
CA LEU A 123 -3.78 -20.51 8.05
C LEU A 123 -2.37 -20.72 8.63
N THR A 124 -1.74 -19.67 9.17
CA THR A 124 -0.33 -19.74 9.58
C THR A 124 -0.07 -19.46 11.05
N VAL A 125 -0.93 -18.70 11.74
CA VAL A 125 -0.72 -18.37 13.14
C VAL A 125 -1.13 -19.55 14.02
N GLY A 126 -0.21 -19.98 14.90
CA GLY A 126 -0.43 -21.13 15.79
C GLY A 126 0.06 -22.46 15.21
N TYR A 127 0.54 -22.46 13.96
CA TYR A 127 1.13 -23.61 13.29
C TYR A 127 2.64 -23.42 13.14
N ASP A 128 3.42 -24.48 13.40
CA ASP A 128 4.86 -24.49 13.17
C ASP A 128 5.16 -24.85 11.71
N LEU A 129 4.95 -23.88 10.81
CA LEU A 129 5.14 -24.05 9.37
C LEU A 129 6.51 -23.51 8.92
N PRO A 130 7.23 -24.24 8.06
CA PRO A 130 8.45 -23.71 7.46
C PRO A 130 8.16 -22.51 6.56
N ARG A 131 9.17 -21.64 6.39
CA ARG A 131 9.03 -20.41 5.59
C ARG A 131 8.60 -20.66 4.14
N CYS A 132 9.06 -21.75 3.52
CA CYS A 132 8.68 -22.11 2.15
C CYS A 132 7.16 -22.33 2.02
N LEU A 133 6.57 -23.10 2.95
CA LEU A 133 5.14 -23.37 2.95
C LEU A 133 4.32 -22.09 3.22
N LYS A 134 4.79 -21.23 4.13
CA LYS A 134 4.16 -19.93 4.37
C LYS A 134 4.18 -19.05 3.13
N LEU A 135 5.27 -19.07 2.35
CA LEU A 135 5.38 -18.32 1.11
C LEU A 135 4.37 -18.83 0.07
N GLU A 136 4.26 -20.15 -0.09
CA GLU A 136 3.26 -20.72 -1.01
C GLU A 136 1.83 -20.40 -0.62
N ILE A 137 1.52 -20.49 0.68
CA ILE A 137 0.20 -20.07 1.20
C ILE A 137 -0.04 -18.60 0.86
N PHE A 138 0.94 -17.72 1.12
CA PHE A 138 0.82 -16.30 0.81
C PHE A 138 0.59 -16.04 -0.69
N ASP A 139 1.40 -16.66 -1.56
CA ASP A 139 1.32 -16.48 -3.00
C ASP A 139 -0.02 -16.99 -3.56
N LEU A 140 -0.49 -18.14 -3.09
CA LEU A 140 -1.77 -18.71 -3.49
C LEU A 140 -2.93 -17.81 -3.04
N LEU A 141 -2.92 -17.33 -1.80
CA LEU A 141 -3.92 -16.39 -1.28
C LEU A 141 -3.95 -15.09 -2.09
N HIS A 142 -2.78 -14.52 -2.36
CA HIS A 142 -2.66 -13.27 -3.10
C HIS A 142 -3.15 -13.42 -4.54
N LYS A 143 -2.83 -14.54 -5.21
CA LYS A 143 -3.37 -14.86 -6.54
C LYS A 143 -4.88 -15.10 -6.51
N ALA A 144 -5.38 -15.87 -5.54
CA ALA A 144 -6.80 -16.18 -5.41
C ALA A 144 -7.65 -14.91 -5.21
N LEU A 145 -7.17 -13.96 -4.41
CA LEU A 145 -7.83 -12.68 -4.19
C LEU A 145 -7.78 -11.74 -5.40
N ASN A 146 -6.79 -11.87 -6.28
CA ASN A 146 -6.63 -11.03 -7.48
C ASN A 146 -7.30 -11.61 -8.74
N CYS A 147 -7.35 -12.93 -8.88
CA CYS A 147 -7.72 -13.61 -10.12
C CYS A 147 -8.88 -14.61 -9.96
N GLY A 148 -9.40 -14.80 -8.76
CA GLY A 148 -10.42 -15.81 -8.47
C GLY A 148 -9.87 -17.25 -8.56
N MET A 149 -10.79 -18.23 -8.56
CA MET A 149 -10.50 -19.67 -8.50
C MET A 149 -9.56 -20.23 -9.59
N LEU A 150 -9.35 -19.49 -10.69
CA LEU A 150 -8.40 -19.84 -11.77
C LEU A 150 -6.95 -20.00 -11.27
N ALA A 151 -6.64 -19.49 -10.07
CA ALA A 151 -5.33 -19.64 -9.44
C ALA A 151 -4.95 -21.12 -9.20
N LEU A 152 -5.90 -22.02 -8.93
CA LEU A 152 -5.61 -23.44 -8.65
C LEU A 152 -5.19 -24.24 -9.90
N GLU A 153 -5.71 -23.88 -11.06
CA GLU A 153 -5.45 -24.60 -12.32
C GLU A 153 -4.10 -24.23 -12.93
N THR A 154 -3.56 -23.08 -12.56
CA THR A 154 -2.38 -22.47 -13.20
C THR A 154 -1.18 -22.32 -12.27
N THR A 155 -1.35 -22.54 -10.96
CA THR A 155 -0.24 -22.43 -10.01
C THR A 155 0.42 -23.79 -9.83
N GLU A 156 1.69 -23.89 -10.25
CA GLU A 156 2.56 -24.99 -9.81
C GLU A 156 2.88 -24.79 -8.32
N LEU A 157 2.61 -25.81 -7.52
CA LEU A 157 2.81 -25.84 -6.07
C LEU A 157 3.87 -26.90 -5.75
N GLU A 158 4.88 -26.53 -4.99
CA GLU A 158 6.00 -27.39 -4.60
C GLU A 158 5.74 -28.05 -3.23
N TRP A 159 5.14 -27.33 -2.29
CA TRP A 159 4.95 -27.78 -0.90
C TRP A 159 3.50 -28.09 -0.54
N LEU A 160 2.53 -27.47 -1.22
CA LEU A 160 1.10 -27.72 -1.03
C LEU A 160 0.57 -28.79 -2.00
N SER A 161 -0.23 -29.74 -1.49
CA SER A 161 -1.08 -30.57 -2.32
C SER A 161 -2.21 -29.77 -2.97
N LYS A 162 -2.83 -30.33 -4.02
CA LYS A 162 -3.99 -29.70 -4.67
C LYS A 162 -5.17 -29.55 -3.71
N GLU A 163 -5.37 -30.53 -2.83
CA GLU A 163 -6.42 -30.52 -1.82
C GLU A 163 -6.20 -29.43 -0.77
N GLU A 164 -4.97 -29.28 -0.27
CA GLU A 164 -4.62 -28.20 0.68
C GLU A 164 -4.78 -26.81 0.03
N ALA A 165 -4.36 -26.68 -1.22
CA ALA A 165 -4.55 -25.46 -1.99
C ALA A 165 -6.04 -25.11 -2.16
N ALA A 166 -6.87 -26.10 -2.46
CA ALA A 166 -8.32 -25.91 -2.56
C ALA A 166 -8.93 -25.46 -1.22
N MET A 167 -8.51 -26.03 -0.09
CA MET A 167 -8.97 -25.60 1.24
C MET A 167 -8.61 -24.13 1.52
N ILE A 168 -7.43 -23.68 1.11
CA ILE A 168 -7.00 -22.29 1.25
C ILE A 168 -7.91 -21.36 0.44
N VAL A 169 -8.28 -21.74 -0.78
CA VAL A 169 -9.17 -20.95 -1.64
C VAL A 169 -10.61 -20.90 -1.12
N GLU A 170 -11.14 -22.01 -0.61
CA GLU A 170 -12.46 -22.01 0.04
C GLU A 170 -12.47 -21.10 1.28
N ALA A 171 -11.41 -21.13 2.09
CA ALA A 171 -11.27 -20.19 3.21
C ALA A 171 -11.22 -18.72 2.75
N VAL A 172 -10.66 -18.43 1.58
CA VAL A 172 -10.71 -17.08 0.99
C VAL A 172 -12.15 -16.69 0.64
N LYS A 173 -12.93 -17.56 -0.02
CA LYS A 173 -14.33 -17.26 -0.37
C LYS A 173 -15.18 -16.95 0.85
N GLU A 174 -15.03 -17.73 1.92
CA GLU A 174 -15.72 -17.48 3.18
C GLU A 174 -15.39 -16.10 3.77
N ILE A 175 -14.13 -15.64 3.62
CA ILE A 175 -13.66 -14.35 4.13
C ILE A 175 -14.04 -13.18 3.21
N THR A 176 -14.14 -13.38 1.89
CA THR A 176 -14.50 -12.32 0.93
C THR A 176 -16.01 -12.11 0.85
N GLY A 177 -16.81 -13.12 1.14
CA GLY A 177 -18.29 -13.07 1.08
C GLY A 177 -18.84 -13.22 -0.33
N ASP A 178 -18.04 -13.72 -1.28
CA ASP A 178 -18.49 -14.06 -2.63
C ASP A 178 -19.18 -15.43 -2.59
N ILE A 179 -20.52 -15.42 -2.56
CA ILE A 179 -21.40 -16.58 -2.82
C ILE A 179 -22.03 -16.39 -4.19
#